data_AF-A0A6J6MYW8-F1
#
_entry.id   AF-A0A6J6MYW8-F1
#
_cell.length_a   1.000
_cell.length_b   1.000
_cell.length_c   1.000
_cell.angle_alpha   90.00
_cell.angle_beta   90.00
_cell.angle_gamma   90.00
#
_symmetry.space_group_name_H-M   'P 1'
#
loop_
_entity.id
_entity.type
_entity.pdbx_description
1 polymer ?
#
loop_
_entity_poly.entity_id
_entity_poly.type
_entity_poly.pdbx_seq_one_letter_code
_entity_poly.pdbx_strand_id
1 'polypeptide(L)' 'MATEIGSDLLGQIPIENAVAFGSDNGEPVAISGSGFAADAFREIAKKIIAQTVPVNEMAGCSARMLETVALALGDKPKFS' A
#
# COMPACT_ATOMS: atom_id res chain seq x y z
N MET A 1 18.69 4.52 -6.82
CA MET A 1 18.44 4.74 -5.38
C MET A 1 17.36 5.80 -5.22
N ALA A 2 16.64 5.84 -4.10
CA ALA A 2 15.44 6.68 -3.93
C ALA A 2 15.66 8.17 -4.30
N THR A 3 16.85 8.70 -3.98
CA THR A 3 17.28 10.06 -4.34
C THR A 3 17.37 10.32 -5.84
N GLU A 4 17.74 9.32 -6.64
CA GLU A 4 17.88 9.44 -8.11
C GLU A 4 16.52 9.56 -8.81
N ILE A 5 15.44 9.12 -8.14
CA ILE A 5 14.06 9.21 -8.64
C ILE A 5 13.25 10.29 -7.90
N GLY A 6 13.90 11.10 -7.04
CA GLY A 6 13.23 12.15 -6.26
C GLY A 6 12.19 11.63 -5.27
N SER A 7 12.39 10.41 -4.74
CA SER A 7 11.47 9.75 -3.82
C SER A 7 12.09 9.55 -2.44
N ASP A 8 11.25 9.49 -1.41
CA ASP A 8 11.66 9.17 -0.04
C ASP A 8 11.94 7.67 0.11
N LEU A 9 12.98 7.34 0.88
CA LEU A 9 13.31 5.95 1.17
C LEU A 9 12.38 5.40 2.26
N LEU A 10 11.54 4.43 1.89
CA LEU A 10 10.66 3.73 2.83
C LEU A 10 11.45 2.86 3.82
N GLY A 11 12.46 2.16 3.34
CA GLY A 11 13.38 1.36 4.14
C GLY A 11 14.33 0.55 3.28
N GLN A 12 15.17 -0.25 3.92
CA GLN A 12 16.18 -1.08 3.29
C GLN A 12 16.20 -2.45 3.95
N ILE A 13 16.12 -3.50 3.14
CA ILE A 13 16.19 -4.88 3.61
C ILE A 13 17.65 -5.34 3.56
N PRO A 14 18.25 -5.81 4.67
CA PRO A 14 19.58 -6.42 4.64
C PRO A 14 19.57 -7.74 3.87
N ILE A 15 20.71 -8.10 3.29
CA ILE A 15 20.88 -9.39 2.60
C ILE A 15 21.00 -10.50 3.65
N GLU A 16 19.95 -11.31 3.79
CA GLU A 16 19.89 -12.45 4.69
C GLU A 16 19.35 -13.69 3.94
N ASN A 17 20.00 -14.85 4.11
CA ASN A 17 19.57 -16.12 3.49
C ASN A 17 18.13 -16.50 3.84
N ALA A 18 17.65 -16.11 5.03
CA ALA A 18 16.30 -16.36 5.49
C ALA A 18 15.22 -15.77 4.55
N VAL A 19 15.55 -14.70 3.81
CA VAL A 19 14.63 -14.08 2.83
C VAL A 19 14.39 -15.02 1.65
N ALA A 20 15.47 -15.52 1.04
CA ALA A 20 15.38 -16.44 -0.09
C ALA A 20 14.76 -17.78 0.33
N PHE A 21 15.22 -18.34 1.46
CA PHE A 21 14.67 -19.57 2.00
C PHE A 21 13.16 -19.47 2.27
N GLY A 22 12.71 -18.38 2.90
CA GLY A 22 11.28 -18.17 3.13
C GLY A 22 10.46 -18.06 1.85
N SER A 23 11.00 -17.40 0.81
CA SER A 23 10.37 -17.34 -0.51
C SER A 23 10.23 -18.73 -1.15
N ASP A 24 11.32 -19.50 -1.16
CA ASP A 24 11.37 -20.81 -1.82
C ASP A 24 10.44 -21.84 -1.16
N ASN A 25 10.20 -21.71 0.15
CA ASN A 25 9.34 -22.61 0.92
C ASN A 25 7.90 -22.08 1.09
N GLY A 26 7.58 -20.89 0.58
CA GLY A 26 6.26 -20.28 0.76
C GLY A 26 5.97 -19.82 2.19
N GLU A 27 7.01 -19.54 2.98
CA GLU A 27 6.96 -19.06 4.35
C GLU A 27 7.67 -17.69 4.47
N PRO A 28 7.02 -16.58 4.07
CA PRO A 28 7.69 -15.28 4.01
C PRO A 28 8.22 -14.81 5.37
N VAL A 29 9.49 -14.38 5.39
CA VAL A 29 10.17 -13.91 6.61
C VAL A 29 9.46 -12.71 7.27
N ALA A 30 8.69 -11.94 6.50
CA ALA A 30 7.93 -10.80 6.99
C ALA A 30 6.78 -11.19 7.95
N ILE A 31 6.24 -12.41 7.84
CA ILE A 31 5.07 -12.86 8.61
C ILE A 31 5.51 -13.59 9.88
N SER A 32 6.17 -14.73 9.74
CA SER A 32 6.56 -15.63 10.84
C SER A 32 8.07 -15.65 11.12
N GLY A 33 8.86 -14.92 10.32
CA GLY A 33 10.31 -14.91 10.42
C GLY A 33 10.87 -13.97 11.49
N SER A 34 12.13 -14.22 11.85
CA SER A 34 12.96 -13.41 12.74
C SER A 34 14.25 -12.97 12.03
N GLY A 35 14.99 -12.03 12.61
CA GLY A 35 16.20 -11.46 12.03
C GLY A 35 16.00 -10.03 11.50
N PHE A 36 17.09 -9.39 11.07
CA PHE A 36 17.06 -7.98 10.69
C PHE A 36 16.21 -7.73 9.44
N ALA A 37 16.18 -8.68 8.49
CA ALA A 37 15.31 -8.57 7.33
C ALA A 37 13.83 -8.64 7.72
N ALA A 38 13.48 -9.54 8.64
CA ALA A 38 12.12 -9.68 9.16
C ALA A 38 11.63 -8.39 9.80
N ASP A 39 12.47 -7.79 10.66
CA ASP A 39 12.16 -6.52 11.32
C ASP A 39 12.06 -5.37 10.31
N ALA A 40 13.00 -5.29 9.36
CA ALA A 40 12.97 -4.24 8.33
C ALA A 40 11.71 -4.30 7.47
N PHE A 41 11.23 -5.49 7.07
CA PHE A 41 9.95 -5.62 6.36
C PHE A 41 8.77 -5.10 7.19
N ARG A 42 8.71 -5.46 8.47
CA ARG A 42 7.63 -5.01 9.37
C ARG A 42 7.67 -3.50 9.61
N GLU A 43 8.85 -2.91 9.75
CA GLU A 43 8.99 -1.46 9.89
C GLU A 43 8.58 -0.70 8.63
N ILE A 44 8.91 -1.22 7.44
CA ILE A 44 8.43 -0.65 6.16
C ILE A 44 6.89 -0.70 6.11
N ALA A 45 6.28 -1.83 6.45
CA ALA A 45 4.82 -1.96 6.48
C ALA A 45 4.17 -0.96 7.44
N LYS A 46 4.73 -0.79 8.66
CA LYS A 46 4.26 0.20 9.63
C LYS A 46 4.34 1.63 9.10
N LYS A 47 5.43 2.00 8.43
CA LYS A 47 5.58 3.33 7.82
C LYS A 47 4.53 3.58 6.74
N ILE A 48 4.29 2.59 5.87
CA ILE A 48 3.26 2.68 4.83
C ILE A 48 1.89 2.91 5.49
N ILE A 49 1.54 2.11 6.50
CA ILE A 49 0.27 2.25 7.23
C ILE A 49 0.15 3.64 7.87
N ALA A 50 1.21 4.14 8.50
CA ALA A 50 1.21 5.45 9.16
C ALA A 50 1.10 6.63 8.19
N GLN A 51 1.58 6.47 6.94
CA GLN A 51 1.55 7.51 5.91
C GLN A 51 0.34 7.43 4.99
N THR A 52 -0.39 6.31 5.01
CA THR A 52 -1.55 6.11 4.15
C THR A 52 -2.77 6.78 4.77
N VAL A 53 -3.44 7.65 3.99
CA VAL A 53 -4.71 8.26 4.38
C VAL A 53 -5.74 7.15 4.64
N PRO A 54 -6.41 7.14 5.80
CA PRO A 54 -7.45 6.16 6.11
C PRO A 54 -8.52 6.09 5.02
N VAL A 55 -8.97 4.88 4.67
CA VAL A 55 -9.91 4.66 3.55
C VAL A 55 -11.23 5.45 3.73
N ASN A 56 -11.66 5.70 4.96
CA ASN A 56 -12.84 6.51 5.27
C ASN A 56 -12.68 8.00 4.92
N GLU A 57 -11.44 8.50 4.84
CA GLU A 57 -11.16 9.89 4.45
C GLU A 57 -11.12 10.08 2.92
N MET A 58 -11.10 8.98 2.15
CA MET A 58 -11.23 9.03 0.68
C MET A 58 -12.65 9.34 0.18
N ALA A 59 -13.65 9.40 1.07
CA ALA A 59 -15.03 9.79 0.72
C ALA A 59 -15.11 11.24 0.20
N GLY A 60 -14.18 12.12 0.62
CA GLY A 60 -14.07 13.49 0.12
C GLY A 60 -13.24 13.65 -1.15
N CYS A 61 -12.70 12.56 -1.70
CA CYS A 61 -11.92 12.62 -2.93
C CYS A 61 -12.86 12.86 -4.12
N SER A 62 -12.69 13.98 -4.82
CA SER A 62 -13.56 14.39 -5.94
C SER A 62 -13.76 13.28 -6.97
N ALA A 63 -12.74 12.46 -7.21
CA ALA A 63 -12.79 11.30 -8.09
C ALA A 63 -13.93 10.31 -7.74
N ARG A 64 -14.21 10.08 -6.45
CA ARG A 64 -15.32 9.22 -5.99
C ARG A 64 -16.63 9.99 -5.79
N MET A 65 -16.56 11.30 -5.57
CA MET A 65 -17.76 12.13 -5.54
C MET A 65 -18.44 12.20 -6.90
N LEU A 66 -17.70 12.23 -8.01
CA LEU A 66 -18.28 12.18 -9.37
C LEU A 66 -19.11 10.91 -9.60
N GLU A 67 -18.63 9.76 -9.15
CA GLU A 67 -19.35 8.49 -9.22
C GLU A 67 -20.61 8.50 -8.34
N THR A 68 -20.51 9.05 -7.13
CA THR A 68 -21.64 9.19 -6.20
C THR A 68 -22.71 10.15 -6.75
N VAL A 69 -22.31 11.27 -7.36
CA VAL A 69 -23.21 12.25 -7.98
C VAL A 69 -23.89 11.65 -9.22
N ALA A 70 -23.17 10.89 -10.04
CA ALA A 70 -23.77 10.20 -11.19
C ALA A 70 -24.84 9.19 -10.77
N LEU A 71 -24.60 8.44 -9.69
CA LEU A 71 -25.60 7.53 -9.11
C LEU A 71 -26.81 8.28 -8.53
N ALA A 72 -26.59 9.42 -7.88
CA ALA A 72 -27.66 10.22 -7.27
C ALA A 72 -28.54 10.94 -8.29
N LEU A 73 -28.00 11.34 -9.44
CA LEU A 73 -28.73 12.08 -10.48
C LEU A 73 -29.55 11.18 -11.42
N GLY A 74 -29.21 9.89 -11.54
CA GLY A 74 -29.87 8.94 -12.45
C GLY A 74 -29.71 9.32 -13.93
N ASP A 75 -29.98 8.36 -14.82
CA ASP A 75 -29.90 8.61 -16.28
C ASP A 75 -31.04 9.55 -16.72
N LYS A 76 -30.72 10.54 -17.58
CA LYS A 76 -31.70 11.58 -17.97
C LYS A 76 -32.92 10.94 -18.66
N PRO A 77 -34.17 11.32 -18.29
CA PRO A 77 -35.33 10.87 -19.03
C PRO A 77 -35.25 11.38 -20.48
N LYS A 78 -35.31 10.46 -21.44
CA LYS A 78 -35.47 10.80 -22.85
C LYS A 78 -36.88 11.30 -23.06
N PHE A 79 -37.05 12.62 -23.21
CA PHE A 79 -38.31 13.18 -23.69
C PHE A 79 -38.49 12.78 -25.16
N SER A 80 -39.52 11.98 -25.43
CA SER A 80 -40.02 11.65 -26.77
C SER A 80 -40.91 12.76 -27.29
#